data_AF-A0A365TZR9-F1
#
_entry.id   AF-A0A365TZR9-F1
#
_cell.length_a   1.000
_cell.length_b   1.000
_cell.length_c   1.000
_cell.angle_alpha   90.00
_cell.angle_beta   90.00
_cell.angle_gamma   90.00
#
_symmetry.space_group_name_H-M   'P 1'
#
loop_
_entity.id
_entity.type
_entity.pdbx_description
1 polymer ?
#
loop_
_entity_poly.entity_id
_entity_poly.type
_entity_poly.pdbx_seq_one_letter_code
_entity_poly.pdbx_strand_id
1 'polypeptide(L)'
;MGPTQAVRAGLEQAFTFRGRASRSEFWWLAPLNGVVALKAGQWAGSYLVFLVFLIPLLNASARRSRDGGYDPIWMGSGIAAVLIGWGIVIVGISPSGGNPTVWPMVTGMCILNVGLLASLLVLISPSKPDPNPNEVPK
;
A
#
# COMPACT_ATOMS: atom_id res chain seq x y z
N MET A 1 -6.42 -14.04 12.81
CA MET A 1 -7.71 -13.99 12.09
C MET A 1 -7.63 -14.80 10.81
N GLY A 2 -8.75 -15.42 10.42
CA GLY A 2 -8.88 -16.06 9.10
C GLY A 2 -9.04 -15.03 7.97
N PRO A 3 -8.93 -15.44 6.70
CA PRO A 3 -8.97 -14.54 5.54
C PRO A 3 -10.30 -13.79 5.42
N THR A 4 -11.44 -14.47 5.56
CA THR A 4 -12.78 -13.86 5.48
C THR A 4 -13.02 -12.84 6.61
N GLN A 5 -12.56 -13.16 7.82
CA GLN A 5 -12.62 -12.26 8.97
C GLN A 5 -11.75 -11.02 8.76
N ALA A 6 -10.55 -11.18 8.18
CA ALA A 6 -9.66 -10.07 7.87
C ALA A 6 -10.25 -9.12 6.83
N VAL A 7 -10.84 -9.66 5.75
CA VAL A 7 -11.50 -8.83 4.73
C VAL A 7 -12.70 -8.10 5.31
N ARG A 8 -13.53 -8.80 6.10
CA ARG A 8 -14.67 -8.19 6.79
C ARG A 8 -14.24 -7.06 7.70
N ALA A 9 -13.25 -7.30 8.58
CA ALA A 9 -12.74 -6.28 9.50
C ALA A 9 -12.14 -5.08 8.75
N GLY A 10 -11.39 -5.34 7.68
CA GLY A 10 -10.84 -4.29 6.84
C GLY A 10 -11.91 -3.40 6.21
N LEU A 11 -12.97 -4.00 5.66
CA LEU A 11 -14.10 -3.28 5.07
C LEU A 11 -14.93 -2.52 6.11
N GLU A 12 -15.24 -3.14 7.26
CA GLU A 12 -15.97 -2.51 8.36
C GLU A 12 -15.22 -1.27 8.89
N GLN A 13 -13.89 -1.33 8.92
CA GLN A 13 -13.06 -0.23 9.37
C GLN A 13 -12.54 0.65 8.25
N ALA A 14 -12.89 0.44 6.97
CA ALA A 14 -12.23 1.07 5.83
C ALA A 14 -12.05 2.60 5.95
N PHE A 15 -13.03 3.30 6.53
CA PHE A 15 -13.01 4.76 6.74
C PHE A 15 -12.69 5.19 8.18
N THR A 16 -12.53 4.22 9.09
CA THR A 16 -12.17 4.45 10.49
C THR A 16 -10.67 4.29 10.64
N PHE A 17 -9.93 5.37 10.38
CA PHE A 17 -8.47 5.45 10.52
C PHE A 17 -8.01 5.53 11.99
N ARG A 18 -8.61 4.74 12.89
CA ARG A 18 -8.33 4.72 14.33
C ARG A 18 -8.22 3.28 14.85
N GLY A 19 -7.57 3.09 15.99
CA GLY A 19 -7.33 1.77 16.58
C GLY A 19 -6.14 1.03 15.98
N ARG A 20 -6.01 -0.24 16.37
CA ARG A 20 -4.94 -1.15 15.92
C ARG A 20 -5.39 -2.06 14.79
N ALA A 21 -4.49 -2.32 13.85
CA ALA A 21 -4.68 -3.34 12.83
C ALA A 21 -3.95 -4.62 13.24
N SER A 22 -4.62 -5.78 13.16
CA SER A 22 -3.93 -7.04 13.49
C SER A 22 -2.92 -7.40 12.38
N ARG A 23 -1.87 -8.16 12.71
CA ARG A 23 -0.90 -8.58 11.69
C ARG A 23 -1.55 -9.39 10.57
N SER A 24 -2.47 -10.27 10.95
CA SER A 24 -3.23 -11.10 10.02
C SER A 24 -4.16 -10.28 9.12
N GLU A 25 -4.72 -9.18 9.63
CA GLU A 25 -5.61 -8.31 8.83
C GLU A 25 -4.85 -7.71 7.64
N PHE A 26 -3.67 -7.13 7.89
CA PHE A 26 -2.83 -6.60 6.83
C PHE A 26 -2.38 -7.67 5.83
N TRP A 27 -1.87 -8.81 6.32
CA TRP A 27 -1.30 -9.86 5.45
C TRP A 27 -2.33 -10.62 4.60
N TRP A 28 -3.61 -10.54 4.94
CA TRP A 28 -4.68 -11.04 4.06
C TRP A 28 -5.16 -9.98 3.06
N LEU A 29 -5.20 -8.70 3.44
CA LEU A 29 -5.62 -7.61 2.56
C LEU A 29 -4.58 -7.30 1.47
N ALA A 30 -3.28 -7.34 1.78
CA ALA A 30 -2.21 -7.03 0.84
C ALA A 30 -2.19 -7.93 -0.41
N PRO A 31 -2.14 -9.27 -0.30
CA PRO A 31 -2.17 -10.14 -1.47
C PRO A 31 -3.51 -10.10 -2.20
N LEU A 32 -4.64 -9.93 -1.48
CA LEU A 32 -5.95 -9.76 -2.09
C LEU A 32 -5.97 -8.54 -3.01
N ASN A 33 -5.51 -7.39 -2.51
CA ASN A 33 -5.42 -6.18 -3.31
C ASN A 33 -4.44 -6.34 -4.49
N GLY A 34 -3.36 -7.10 -4.32
CA GLY A 34 -2.44 -7.45 -5.41
C GLY A 34 -3.12 -8.24 -6.53
N VAL A 35 -3.94 -9.24 -6.20
CA VAL A 35 -4.72 -9.99 -7.20
C VAL A 35 -5.73 -9.08 -7.90
N VAL A 36 -6.41 -8.20 -7.17
CA VAL A 36 -7.35 -7.22 -7.74
C VAL A 36 -6.61 -6.24 -8.67
N ALA A 37 -5.41 -5.77 -8.29
CA ALA A 37 -4.58 -4.90 -9.11
C ALA A 37 -4.16 -5.56 -10.43
N LEU A 38 -3.80 -6.84 -10.42
CA LEU A 38 -3.46 -7.60 -11.65
C LEU A 38 -4.65 -7.75 -12.61
N LYS A 39 -5.87 -7.62 -12.11
CA LYS A 39 -7.11 -7.66 -12.90
C LYS A 39 -7.63 -6.26 -13.24
N ALA A 40 -7.03 -5.20 -12.69
CA ALA A 40 -7.40 -3.83 -13.00
C ALA A 40 -7.09 -3.51 -14.47
N GLY A 41 -7.99 -2.80 -15.13
CA GLY A 41 -7.90 -2.47 -16.56
C GLY A 41 -8.50 -3.51 -17.51
N GLN A 42 -8.96 -4.66 -17.03
CA GLN A 42 -9.65 -5.66 -17.89
C GLN A 42 -11.05 -5.20 -18.34
N TRP A 43 -11.68 -4.32 -17.58
CA TRP A 43 -12.95 -3.66 -17.90
C TRP A 43 -13.09 -2.38 -17.06
N ALA A 44 -13.95 -1.44 -17.48
CA ALA A 44 -13.98 -0.10 -16.89
C ALA A 44 -14.17 -0.08 -15.36
N GLY A 45 -15.05 -0.91 -14.80
CA GLY A 45 -15.29 -0.96 -13.36
C GLY A 45 -14.26 -1.77 -12.56
N SER A 46 -13.30 -2.46 -13.19
CA SER A 46 -12.22 -3.13 -12.47
C SER A 46 -11.36 -2.15 -11.65
N TYR A 47 -11.24 -0.89 -12.11
CA TYR A 47 -10.58 0.17 -11.35
C TYR A 47 -11.37 0.56 -10.09
N LEU A 48 -12.70 0.57 -10.15
CA LEU A 48 -13.54 0.83 -8.98
C LEU A 48 -13.36 -0.28 -7.94
N VAL A 49 -13.36 -1.54 -8.39
CA VAL A 49 -13.09 -2.68 -7.50
C VAL A 49 -11.71 -2.54 -6.85
N PHE A 50 -10.69 -2.18 -7.62
CA PHE A 50 -9.36 -1.91 -7.07
C PHE A 50 -9.38 -0.80 -6.01
N LEU A 51 -10.04 0.33 -6.27
CA LEU A 51 -10.13 1.42 -5.30
C LEU A 51 -10.87 1.00 -4.02
N VAL A 52 -11.93 0.20 -4.12
CA VAL A 52 -12.68 -0.33 -2.97
C VAL A 52 -11.81 -1.20 -2.07
N PHE A 53 -10.90 -2.01 -2.64
CA PHE A 53 -9.96 -2.83 -1.86
C PHE A 53 -8.68 -2.08 -1.44
N LEU A 54 -8.34 -1.00 -2.14
CA LEU A 54 -7.20 -0.16 -1.80
C LEU A 54 -7.45 0.60 -0.49
N ILE A 55 -8.66 1.15 -0.29
CA ILE A 55 -9.01 1.91 0.93
C ILE A 55 -8.77 1.11 2.23
N PRO A 56 -9.33 -0.10 2.42
CA PRO A 56 -9.11 -0.87 3.64
C PRO A 56 -7.64 -1.29 3.82
N LEU A 57 -6.92 -1.54 2.72
CA LEU A 57 -5.48 -1.79 2.78
C LEU A 57 -4.72 -0.55 3.27
N LEU A 58 -5.01 0.64 2.73
CA LEU A 58 -4.39 1.90 3.17
C LEU A 58 -4.70 2.19 4.63
N ASN A 59 -5.94 1.97 5.08
CA ASN A 59 -6.28 2.14 6.48
C ASN A 59 -5.51 1.16 7.38
N ALA A 60 -5.55 -0.15 7.09
CA ALA A 60 -4.83 -1.14 7.89
C ALA A 60 -3.33 -0.83 7.96
N SER A 61 -2.76 -0.36 6.84
CA SER A 61 -1.35 0.02 6.75
C SER A 61 -1.04 1.29 7.57
N ALA A 62 -1.91 2.31 7.56
CA ALA A 62 -1.77 3.53 8.35
C ALA A 62 -1.92 3.29 9.86
N ARG A 63 -2.83 2.40 10.27
CA ARG A 63 -2.96 2.00 11.68
C ARG A 63 -1.73 1.24 12.14
N ARG A 64 -1.21 0.36 11.28
CA ARG A 64 -0.02 -0.43 11.58
C ARG A 64 1.27 0.39 11.63
N SER A 65 1.43 1.39 10.76
CA SER A 65 2.58 2.30 10.85
C SER A 65 2.58 3.04 12.19
N ARG A 66 1.41 3.50 12.66
CA ARG A 66 1.26 4.10 13.99
C ARG A 66 1.54 3.12 15.12
N ASP A 67 1.14 1.84 14.96
CA ASP A 67 1.44 0.81 15.95
C ASP A 67 2.95 0.57 16.11
N GLY A 68 3.72 0.70 15.03
CA GLY A 68 5.20 0.71 15.06
C GLY A 68 5.80 2.03 15.58
N GLY A 69 4.97 3.05 15.82
CA GLY A 69 5.39 4.39 16.23
C GLY A 69 5.91 5.27 15.10
N TYR A 70 5.55 4.97 13.85
CA TYR A 70 5.85 5.77 12.67
C TYR A 70 4.66 6.64 12.29
N ASP A 71 4.96 7.85 11.77
CA ASP A 71 3.95 8.69 11.15
C ASP A 71 3.42 8.03 9.86
N PRO A 72 2.09 7.88 9.66
CA PRO A 72 1.51 7.38 8.41
C PRO A 72 2.00 8.07 7.14
N ILE A 73 2.50 9.31 7.23
CA ILE A 73 3.05 9.99 6.06
C ILE A 73 4.25 9.26 5.45
N TRP A 74 5.01 8.48 6.23
CA TRP A 74 6.10 7.64 5.73
C TRP A 74 5.61 6.52 4.82
N MET A 75 4.37 6.08 5.01
CA MET A 75 3.73 5.15 4.10
C MET A 75 3.25 5.86 2.83
N GLY A 76 2.71 7.08 2.98
CA GLY A 76 2.35 7.94 1.85
C GLY A 76 3.54 8.26 0.94
N SER A 77 4.71 8.55 1.52
CA SER A 77 5.93 8.83 0.75
C SER A 77 6.43 7.62 -0.02
N GLY A 78 6.32 6.42 0.56
CA GLY A 78 6.65 5.17 -0.15
C GLY A 78 5.70 4.88 -1.32
N ILE A 79 4.40 5.12 -1.16
CA ILE A 79 3.41 5.04 -2.26
C ILE A 79 3.74 6.08 -3.33
N ALA A 80 4.04 7.32 -2.95
CA ALA A 80 4.42 8.37 -3.88
C ALA A 80 5.68 7.98 -4.68
N ALA A 81 6.70 7.42 -4.02
CA ALA A 81 7.90 6.91 -4.68
C ALA A 81 7.58 5.80 -5.69
N VAL A 82 6.70 4.86 -5.36
CA VAL A 82 6.24 3.84 -6.31
C VAL A 82 5.57 4.46 -7.54
N LEU A 83 4.69 5.44 -7.35
CA LEU A 83 4.00 6.13 -8.45
C LEU A 83 4.96 6.95 -9.33
N ILE A 84 5.90 7.66 -8.71
CA ILE A 84 6.95 8.43 -9.41
C ILE A 84 7.84 7.47 -10.22
N GLY A 85 8.29 6.37 -9.60
CA GLY A 85 9.10 5.36 -10.27
C GLY A 85 8.39 4.78 -11.50
N TRP A 86 7.10 4.44 -11.39
CA TRP A 86 6.28 4.03 -12.52
C TRP A 86 6.19 5.10 -13.61
N GLY A 87 5.95 6.37 -13.24
CA GLY A 87 5.89 7.47 -14.21
C GLY A 87 7.18 7.61 -15.01
N ILE A 88 8.33 7.51 -14.36
CA ILE A 88 9.65 7.58 -15.02
C ILE A 88 9.86 6.37 -15.94
N VAL A 89 9.47 5.17 -15.53
CA VAL A 89 9.54 3.97 -16.38
C VAL A 89 8.68 4.15 -17.64
N ILE A 90 7.46 4.67 -17.50
CA ILE A 90 6.55 4.91 -18.63
C ILE A 90 7.15 5.92 -19.62
N VAL A 91 7.76 7.00 -19.12
CA VAL A 91 8.48 7.97 -19.98
C VAL A 91 9.66 7.30 -20.69
N GLY A 92 10.41 6.44 -19.99
CA GLY A 92 11.57 5.74 -20.55
C GLY A 92 11.26 4.72 -21.65
N ILE A 93 10.06 4.15 -21.65
CA ILE A 93 9.56 3.21 -22.69
C ILE A 93 8.70 3.90 -23.76
N SER A 94 8.40 5.20 -23.61
CA SER A 94 7.50 5.90 -24.50
C SER A 94 8.08 6.00 -25.92
N PRO A 95 7.35 5.58 -26.96
CA PRO A 95 7.87 5.55 -28.33
C PRO A 95 8.20 6.92 -28.94
N SER A 96 7.73 8.01 -28.31
CA SER A 96 7.83 9.38 -28.84
C SER A 96 9.25 9.96 -28.87
N GLY A 97 10.24 9.33 -28.22
CA GLY A 97 11.59 9.88 -28.04
C GLY A 97 12.71 9.29 -28.91
N GLY A 98 12.48 8.19 -29.64
CA GLY A 98 13.54 7.47 -30.36
C GLY A 98 14.44 6.65 -29.42
N ASN A 99 14.39 5.33 -29.56
CA ASN A 99 14.99 4.31 -28.68
C ASN A 99 14.61 4.41 -27.18
N PRO A 100 14.20 3.30 -26.54
CA PRO A 100 13.98 3.31 -25.10
C PRO A 100 15.28 3.70 -24.39
N THR A 101 15.23 4.80 -23.64
CA THR A 101 16.39 5.27 -22.88
C THR A 101 16.52 4.39 -21.62
N VAL A 102 17.59 3.60 -21.56
CA VAL A 102 17.86 2.66 -20.46
C VAL A 102 17.93 3.39 -19.10
N TRP A 103 18.47 4.61 -19.07
CA TRP A 103 18.69 5.36 -17.84
C TRP A 103 17.41 5.71 -17.07
N PRO A 104 16.39 6.37 -17.66
CA PRO A 104 15.10 6.57 -16.99
C PRO A 104 14.46 5.27 -16.51
N MET A 105 14.52 4.19 -17.29
CA MET A 105 13.95 2.90 -16.88
C MET A 105 14.64 2.37 -15.60
N VAL A 106 15.97 2.38 -15.55
CA VAL A 106 16.73 1.96 -14.37
C VAL A 106 16.45 2.87 -13.17
N THR A 107 16.46 4.19 -13.37
CA THR A 107 16.16 5.16 -12.31
C THR A 107 14.76 4.96 -11.73
N GLY A 108 13.75 4.81 -12.59
CA GLY A 108 12.37 4.58 -12.18
C GLY A 108 12.21 3.26 -11.41
N MET A 109 12.87 2.19 -11.87
CA MET A 109 12.89 0.90 -11.16
C MET A 109 13.56 1.01 -9.79
N CYS A 110 14.67 1.73 -9.65
CA CYS A 110 15.34 1.94 -8.36
C CYS A 110 14.44 2.68 -7.37
N ILE A 111 13.83 3.79 -7.80
CA ILE A 111 12.93 4.59 -6.95
C ILE A 111 11.73 3.74 -6.49
N LEU A 112 11.13 2.97 -7.41
CA LEU A 112 10.02 2.08 -7.10
C LEU A 112 10.40 1.03 -6.04
N ASN A 113 11.52 0.34 -6.24
CA ASN A 113 11.95 -0.73 -5.34
C ASN A 113 12.33 -0.19 -3.96
N VAL A 114 13.03 0.95 -3.89
CA VAL A 114 13.37 1.60 -2.62
C VAL A 114 12.12 2.07 -1.89
N GLY A 115 11.16 2.69 -2.60
CA GLY A 115 9.88 3.13 -2.01
C GLY A 115 9.05 1.97 -1.46
N LEU A 116 9.00 0.86 -2.21
CA LEU A 116 8.33 -0.37 -1.77
C LEU A 116 9.01 -0.97 -0.54
N LEU A 117 10.35 -1.10 -0.56
CA LEU A 117 11.11 -1.64 0.56
C LEU A 117 10.97 -0.78 1.82
N ALA A 118 11.08 0.54 1.71
CA ALA A 118 10.88 1.46 2.83
C ALA A 118 9.48 1.29 3.45
N SER A 119 8.44 1.19 2.61
CA SER A 119 7.06 0.95 3.06
C SER A 119 6.93 -0.40 3.77
N LEU A 120 7.50 -1.46 3.21
CA LEU A 120 7.44 -2.80 3.79
C LEU A 120 8.18 -2.87 5.12
N LEU A 121 9.33 -2.21 5.26
CA LEU A 121 10.08 -2.16 6.52
C LEU A 121 9.26 -1.49 7.63
N VAL A 122 8.59 -0.37 7.31
CA VAL A 122 7.67 0.29 8.24
C VAL A 122 6.51 -0.64 8.61
N LEU A 123 5.94 -1.35 7.66
CA LEU A 123 4.78 -2.22 7.89
C LEU A 123 5.13 -3.53 8.60
N ILE A 124 6.35 -4.05 8.44
CA ILE A 124 6.80 -5.28 9.12
C ILE A 124 7.30 -4.99 10.53
N SER A 125 7.63 -3.73 10.84
CA SER A 125 8.14 -3.30 12.13
C SER A 125 7.26 -3.81 13.30
N PRO A 126 7.88 -4.21 14.42
CA PRO A 126 7.14 -4.66 15.59
C PRO A 126 6.34 -3.50 16.21
N SER A 127 5.16 -3.83 16.73
CA SER A 127 4.33 -2.86 17.45
C SER A 127 5.02 -2.47 18.75
N LYS A 128 5.00 -1.18 19.10
CA LYS A 128 5.47 -0.73 20.41
C LYS A 128 4.56 -1.28 21.53
N PRO A 129 5.12 -1.63 22.71
CA PRO A 129 4.33 -2.13 23.84
C PRO A 129 3.35 -1.10 24.39
N ASP A 130 3.66 0.18 24.22
CA ASP A 130 2.86 1.28 24.76
C ASP A 130 1.44 1.30 24.16
N PRO A 131 0.43 1.76 24.92
CA PRO A 131 -0.92 1.98 24.42
C PRO A 131 -0.86 2.91 23.21
N ASN A 132 -1.51 2.54 22.11
CA ASN A 132 -1.55 3.42 20.94
C ASN A 132 -2.40 4.66 21.34
N PRO A 133 -1.91 5.89 21.16
CA PRO A 133 -2.68 7.10 21.50
C PRO A 133 -4.04 7.19 20.79
N ASN A 134 -4.22 6.42 19.72
CA ASN A 134 -5.45 6.34 18.92
C ASN A 134 -6.24 5.04 19.13
N GLU A 135 -5.90 4.23 20.15
CA GLU A 135 -6.73 3.09 20.56
C GLU A 135 -8.07 3.60 21.10
N VAL A 136 -9.16 3.15 20.48
CA VAL A 136 -10.51 3.35 21.04
C VAL A 136 -10.70 2.28 22.12
N PRO A 137 -11.12 2.64 23.36
CA PRO A 137 -11.47 1.65 24.37
C PRO A 137 -12.55 0.72 23.80
N LYS A 138 -12.32 -0.59 23.91
CA LYS A 138 -13.30 -1.60 23.51
C LYS A 138 -14.41 -1.74 24.54
#